data_AF-A0A4Q0Z1M1-F1
#
_entry.id   AF-A0A4Q0Z1M1-F1
#
_cell.length_a   1.000
_cell.length_b   1.000
_cell.length_c   1.000
_cell.angle_alpha   90.00
_cell.angle_beta   90.00
_cell.angle_gamma   90.00
#
_symmetry.space_group_name_H-M   'P 1'
#
loop_
_entity.id
_entity.type
_entity.pdbx_description
1 polymer ?
#
loop_
_entity_poly.entity_id
_entity_poly.type
_entity_poly.pdbx_seq_one_letter_code
_entity_poly.pdbx_strand_id
1 'polypeptide(L)'
;DMEERMTLCNMAIEGGAKAGIIAPDEKTVAYVKGRKYAPKDYESIKKKWSELYTDLDAVYDLHISVDVTDLAPYVTWGTNPSMGVRIDEKLPEKYDANDERAFSYMGLSPGQSTYDIPVQHVFIGSCTNSRLSD
;
A
#
# COMPACT_ATOMS: atom_id res chain seq x y z
N ASP A 1 11.42 1.72 3.58
CA ASP A 1 11.64 1.85 5.03
C ASP A 1 10.58 1.17 5.89
N MET A 2 10.68 1.25 7.22
CA MET A 2 9.67 0.65 8.11
C MET A 2 8.29 1.31 7.99
N GLU A 3 8.26 2.61 7.71
CA GLU A 3 7.01 3.37 7.55
C GLU A 3 6.24 2.90 6.31
N GLU A 4 6.91 2.72 5.18
CA GLU A 4 6.33 2.14 3.95
C GLU A 4 5.79 0.72 4.17
N ARG A 5 6.50 -0.11 4.95
CA ARG A 5 6.01 -1.45 5.32
C ARG A 5 4.70 -1.39 6.10
N MET A 6 4.57 -0.42 7.00
CA MET A 6 3.31 -0.21 7.74
C MET A 6 2.19 0.24 6.81
N THR A 7 2.47 1.05 5.78
CA THR A 7 1.51 1.39 4.73
C THR A 7 1.03 0.14 4.00
N LEU A 8 1.94 -0.72 3.55
CA LEU A 8 1.58 -1.98 2.88
C LEU A 8 0.74 -2.90 3.76
N CYS A 9 1.13 -3.08 5.03
CA CYS A 9 0.35 -3.89 5.98
C CYS A 9 -1.01 -3.27 6.30
N ASN A 10 -1.11 -1.94 6.36
CA ASN A 10 -2.38 -1.24 6.55
C ASN A 10 -3.31 -1.47 5.36
N MET A 11 -2.78 -1.37 4.14
CA MET A 11 -3.54 -1.54 2.90
C MET A 11 -3.91 -3.00 2.57
N ALA A 12 -3.46 -3.97 3.38
CA ALA A 12 -3.76 -5.38 3.14
C ALA A 12 -5.26 -5.69 3.31
N ILE A 13 -5.98 -4.93 4.15
CA ILE A 13 -7.41 -5.15 4.39
C ILE A 13 -8.26 -4.77 3.17
N GLU A 14 -7.84 -3.79 2.37
CA GLU A 14 -8.46 -3.41 1.10
C GLU A 14 -8.33 -4.53 0.06
N GLY A 15 -7.26 -5.33 0.15
CA GLY A 15 -7.10 -6.59 -0.60
C GLY A 15 -7.87 -7.78 -0.02
N GLY A 16 -8.65 -7.58 1.05
CA GLY A 16 -9.43 -8.62 1.73
C GLY A 16 -8.64 -9.49 2.71
N ALA A 17 -7.39 -9.12 3.04
CA ALA A 17 -6.58 -9.89 3.97
C ALA A 17 -7.01 -9.68 5.42
N LYS A 18 -6.89 -10.72 6.26
CA LYS A 18 -7.08 -10.60 7.71
C LYS A 18 -5.90 -9.90 8.40
N ALA A 19 -4.71 -9.99 7.83
CA ALA A 19 -3.49 -9.36 8.33
C ALA A 19 -2.47 -9.22 7.18
N GLY A 20 -1.68 -8.15 7.22
CA GLY A 20 -0.45 -8.01 6.45
C GLY A 20 0.76 -8.18 7.38
N ILE A 21 1.68 -9.08 7.05
CA ILE A 21 2.85 -9.39 7.88
C ILE A 21 4.10 -9.30 7.01
N ILE A 22 5.11 -8.59 7.50
CA ILE A 22 6.43 -8.51 6.88
C ILE A 22 7.44 -9.00 7.92
N ALA A 23 8.27 -9.97 7.53
CA ALA A 23 9.30 -10.52 8.41
C ALA A 23 10.24 -9.40 8.91
N PRO A 24 10.60 -9.39 10.19
CA PRO A 24 11.55 -8.42 10.72
C PRO A 24 12.93 -8.61 10.11
N ASP A 25 13.61 -7.50 9.82
CA ASP A 25 15.00 -7.47 9.38
C ASP A 25 15.74 -6.35 10.12
N GLU A 26 16.97 -6.04 9.68
CA GLU A 26 17.76 -4.97 10.28
C GLU A 26 17.08 -3.61 10.28
N LYS A 27 16.25 -3.29 9.27
CA LYS A 27 15.46 -2.04 9.25
C LYS A 27 14.42 -2.05 10.38
N THR A 28 13.77 -3.19 10.63
CA THR A 28 12.85 -3.35 11.75
C THR A 28 13.55 -3.14 13.10
N VAL A 29 14.70 -3.77 13.30
CA VAL A 29 15.44 -3.64 14.57
C VAL A 29 15.92 -2.20 14.76
N ALA A 30 16.51 -1.59 13.72
CA ALA A 30 16.99 -0.21 13.75
C ALA A 30 15.87 0.79 14.03
N TYR A 31 14.69 0.60 13.42
CA TYR A 31 13.53 1.44 13.66
C TYR A 31 13.08 1.40 15.13
N VAL A 32 13.12 0.23 15.78
CA VAL A 32 12.71 0.08 17.18
C VAL A 32 13.78 0.61 18.15
N LYS A 33 15.07 0.56 17.79
CA LYS A 33 16.19 0.95 18.67
C LYS A 33 15.97 2.31 19.34
N GLY A 34 16.12 2.35 20.67
CA GLY A 34 16.08 3.60 21.44
C GLY A 34 14.69 4.25 21.59
N ARG A 35 13.62 3.66 21.05
CA ARG A 35 12.25 4.14 21.29
C ARG A 35 11.81 3.89 22.73
N LYS A 36 10.84 4.67 23.21
CA LYS A 36 10.35 4.65 24.61
C LYS A 36 10.03 3.25 25.16
N TYR A 37 9.46 2.38 24.32
CA TYR A 37 9.09 1.00 24.69
C TYR A 37 9.97 -0.05 24.03
N ALA A 38 11.09 0.38 23.42
CA ALA A 38 12.09 -0.54 22.92
C ALA A 38 12.69 -1.31 24.10
N PRO A 39 12.91 -2.61 23.97
CA PRO A 39 13.48 -3.33 25.09
C PRO A 39 14.96 -2.98 25.27
N LYS A 40 15.44 -3.13 26.51
CA LYS A 40 16.76 -2.65 26.92
C LYS A 40 17.91 -3.48 26.32
N ASP A 41 17.71 -4.79 26.21
CA ASP A 41 18.69 -5.72 25.63
C ASP A 41 18.45 -5.85 24.11
N TYR A 42 19.02 -4.89 23.38
CA TYR A 42 18.86 -4.76 21.94
C TYR A 42 19.47 -5.94 21.16
N GLU A 43 20.64 -6.41 21.56
CA GLU A 43 21.35 -7.50 20.85
C GLU A 43 20.61 -8.84 21.00
N SER A 44 20.05 -9.11 22.17
CA SER A 44 19.21 -10.30 22.39
C SER A 44 17.96 -10.28 21.51
N ILE A 45 17.37 -9.11 21.28
CA ILE A 45 16.22 -8.96 20.38
C ILE A 45 16.63 -9.10 18.93
N LYS A 46 17.72 -8.46 18.52
CA LYS A 46 18.23 -8.62 17.15
C LYS A 46 18.39 -10.09 16.82
N LYS A 47 18.99 -10.87 17.74
CA LYS A 47 19.12 -12.32 17.61
C LYS A 47 17.76 -13.01 17.50
N LYS A 48 16.86 -12.81 18.47
CA LYS A 48 15.54 -13.46 18.48
C LYS A 48 14.69 -13.13 17.25
N TRP A 49 14.70 -11.87 16.80
CA TRP A 49 13.89 -11.47 15.65
C TRP A 49 14.48 -11.94 14.32
N SER A 50 15.80 -12.16 14.25
CA SER A 50 16.41 -12.79 13.07
C SER A 50 15.97 -14.24 12.84
N GLU A 51 15.36 -14.87 13.85
CA GLU A 51 14.78 -16.22 13.76
C GLU A 51 13.31 -16.19 13.30
N LEU A 52 12.70 -15.00 13.14
CA LEU A 52 11.29 -14.85 12.73
C LEU A 52 11.18 -14.73 11.20
N TYR A 53 11.35 -15.84 10.50
CA TYR A 53 11.18 -15.93 9.05
C TYR A 53 10.37 -17.17 8.67
N THR A 54 9.90 -17.22 7.43
CA THR A 54 9.14 -18.37 6.92
C THR A 54 10.04 -19.59 6.76
N ASP A 55 9.58 -20.75 7.23
CA ASP A 55 10.23 -22.03 6.99
C ASP A 55 10.42 -22.33 5.49
N LEU A 56 11.51 -23.02 5.13
CA LEU A 56 11.87 -23.29 3.73
C LEU A 56 10.88 -24.20 3.00
N ASP A 57 10.15 -25.03 3.75
CA ASP A 57 9.14 -25.97 3.26
C ASP A 57 7.70 -25.46 3.46
N ALA A 58 7.53 -24.17 3.77
CA ALA A 58 6.22 -23.56 3.86
C ALA A 58 5.47 -23.64 2.52
N VAL A 59 4.22 -24.09 2.61
CA VAL A 59 3.31 -24.20 1.46
C VAL A 59 2.31 -23.05 1.52
N TYR A 60 2.15 -22.36 0.39
CA TYR A 60 1.17 -21.29 0.21
C TYR A 60 0.07 -21.76 -0.74
N ASP A 61 -1.19 -21.46 -0.42
CA ASP A 61 -2.32 -21.70 -1.34
C ASP A 61 -2.17 -20.93 -2.65
N LEU A 62 -1.59 -19.72 -2.57
CA LEU A 62 -1.31 -18.86 -3.71
C LEU A 62 -0.02 -18.07 -3.46
N HIS A 63 0.87 -18.05 -4.46
CA HIS A 63 2.05 -17.21 -4.48
C HIS A 63 1.91 -16.15 -5.58
N ILE A 64 1.93 -14.88 -5.21
CA ILE A 64 1.84 -13.75 -6.14
C ILE A 64 3.21 -13.07 -6.19
N SER A 65 3.81 -13.01 -7.38
CA SER A 65 5.02 -12.24 -7.63
C SER A 65 4.64 -10.98 -8.41
N VAL A 66 5.06 -9.82 -7.91
CA VAL A 66 4.78 -8.52 -8.52
C VAL A 66 6.11 -7.89 -8.89
N ASP A 67 6.32 -7.67 -10.19
CA ASP A 67 7.45 -6.87 -10.67
C ASP A 67 7.10 -5.39 -10.51
N VAL A 68 7.95 -4.67 -9.78
CA VAL A 68 7.78 -3.24 -9.48
C VAL A 68 8.84 -2.37 -10.16
N THR A 69 9.60 -2.94 -11.11
CA THR A 69 10.67 -2.22 -11.82
C THR A 69 10.15 -0.98 -12.55
N ASP A 70 8.95 -1.09 -13.13
CA ASP A 70 8.29 -0.02 -13.88
C ASP A 70 7.09 0.59 -13.11
N LEU A 71 7.08 0.47 -11.78
CA LEU A 71 5.99 0.99 -10.95
C LEU A 71 5.90 2.53 -11.09
N ALA A 72 4.80 2.99 -11.66
CA ALA A 72 4.47 4.42 -11.78
C ALA A 72 3.60 4.88 -10.61
N PRO A 73 3.45 6.20 -10.40
CA PRO A 73 2.43 6.73 -9.49
C PRO A 73 1.01 6.41 -10.01
N TYR A 74 0.10 6.09 -9.09
CA TYR A 74 -1.30 5.77 -9.38
C TYR A 74 -2.24 6.78 -8.73
N VAL A 75 -3.42 6.92 -9.31
CA VAL A 75 -4.56 7.61 -8.70
C VAL A 75 -5.80 6.74 -8.77
N THR A 76 -6.57 6.74 -7.68
CA THR A 76 -7.91 6.15 -7.65
C THR A 76 -8.92 7.19 -8.12
N TRP A 77 -9.72 6.85 -9.13
CA TRP A 77 -10.65 7.79 -9.77
C TRP A 77 -12.13 7.52 -9.46
N GLY A 78 -12.47 6.30 -9.02
CA GLY A 78 -13.85 5.85 -8.87
C GLY A 78 -14.35 5.86 -7.42
N THR A 79 -15.31 4.97 -7.14
CA THR A 79 -15.99 4.88 -5.84
C THR A 79 -15.44 3.77 -4.93
N ASN A 80 -14.40 3.06 -5.35
CA ASN A 80 -13.72 2.07 -4.53
C ASN A 80 -12.19 2.13 -4.75
N PRO A 81 -11.37 1.64 -3.79
CA PRO A 81 -9.91 1.72 -3.90
C PRO A 81 -9.30 0.96 -5.08
N SER A 82 -9.96 -0.09 -5.59
CA SER A 82 -9.47 -0.88 -6.73
C SER A 82 -9.61 -0.19 -8.08
N MET A 83 -10.41 0.89 -8.16
CA MET A 83 -10.55 1.71 -9.37
C MET A 83 -9.37 2.68 -9.52
N GLY A 84 -8.17 2.10 -9.71
CA GLY A 84 -6.91 2.82 -9.90
C GLY A 84 -6.46 2.86 -11.35
N VAL A 85 -5.74 3.92 -11.72
CA VAL A 85 -5.04 4.05 -13.00
C VAL A 85 -3.70 4.72 -12.77
N ARG A 86 -2.72 4.50 -13.65
CA ARG A 86 -1.47 5.27 -13.58
C ARG A 86 -1.78 6.74 -13.79
N ILE A 87 -1.06 7.62 -13.10
CA ILE A 87 -1.24 9.07 -13.21
C ILE A 87 -1.09 9.57 -14.66
N ASP A 88 -0.26 8.92 -15.46
CA ASP A 88 0.04 9.26 -16.85
C ASP A 88 -0.85 8.58 -17.89
N GLU A 89 -1.79 7.73 -17.46
CA GLU A 89 -2.72 7.02 -18.32
C GLU A 89 -4.12 7.66 -18.31
N LYS A 90 -4.94 7.27 -19.30
CA LYS A 90 -6.33 7.68 -19.42
C LYS A 90 -7.25 6.76 -18.62
N LEU A 91 -8.38 7.30 -18.16
CA LEU A 91 -9.45 6.50 -17.53
C LEU A 91 -9.94 5.40 -18.48
N PRO A 92 -10.37 4.23 -17.97
CA PRO A 92 -10.68 3.07 -18.79
C PRO A 92 -11.81 3.33 -19.79
N GLU A 93 -11.59 2.97 -21.05
CA GLU A 93 -12.63 3.03 -22.11
C GLU A 93 -13.51 1.78 -22.15
N LYS A 94 -12.99 0.65 -21.68
CA LYS A 94 -13.74 -0.60 -21.53
C LYS A 94 -14.08 -0.77 -20.06
N TYR A 95 -15.37 -0.80 -19.75
CA TYR A 95 -15.84 -0.71 -18.38
C TYR A 95 -17.14 -1.51 -18.19
N ASP A 96 -17.41 -1.90 -16.94
CA ASP A 96 -18.63 -2.64 -16.57
C ASP A 96 -19.72 -1.72 -15.98
N ALA A 97 -20.83 -2.29 -15.52
CA ALA A 97 -21.93 -1.52 -14.93
C ALA A 97 -21.58 -0.87 -13.57
N ASN A 98 -20.56 -1.35 -12.86
CA ASN A 98 -20.06 -0.72 -11.64
C ASN A 98 -19.24 0.52 -11.98
N ASP A 99 -18.35 0.40 -12.95
CA ASP A 99 -17.55 1.51 -13.46
C ASP A 99 -18.43 2.61 -14.07
N GLU A 100 -19.48 2.24 -14.82
CA GLU A 100 -20.43 3.20 -15.39
C GLU A 100 -21.10 4.05 -14.29
N ARG A 101 -21.48 3.40 -13.18
CA ARG A 101 -22.02 4.10 -12.00
C ARG A 101 -20.98 4.99 -11.34
N ALA A 102 -19.73 4.55 -11.26
CA ALA A 102 -18.64 5.35 -10.71
C ALA A 102 -18.36 6.59 -11.59
N PHE A 103 -18.29 6.44 -12.91
CA PHE A 103 -18.16 7.57 -13.85
C PHE A 103 -19.28 8.59 -13.67
N SER A 104 -20.53 8.12 -13.63
CA SER A 104 -21.70 8.97 -13.44
C SER A 104 -21.67 9.70 -12.09
N TYR A 105 -21.33 8.98 -11.01
CA TYR A 105 -21.24 9.54 -9.66
C TYR A 105 -20.12 10.58 -9.53
N MET A 106 -18.95 10.28 -10.09
CA MET A 106 -17.76 11.15 -10.01
C MET A 106 -17.81 12.30 -11.02
N GLY A 107 -18.72 12.27 -12.00
CA GLY A 107 -18.79 13.25 -13.08
C GLY A 107 -17.60 13.15 -14.04
N LEU A 108 -17.08 11.94 -14.26
CA LEU A 108 -15.93 11.65 -15.12
C LEU A 108 -16.37 10.96 -16.42
N SER A 109 -15.52 11.01 -17.44
CA SER A 109 -15.76 10.36 -18.73
C SER A 109 -14.72 9.27 -19.05
N PRO A 110 -15.11 8.19 -19.73
CA PRO A 110 -14.16 7.20 -20.26
C PRO A 110 -13.12 7.87 -21.17
N GLY A 111 -11.85 7.46 -21.07
CA GLY A 111 -10.75 8.03 -21.86
C GLY A 111 -10.28 9.43 -21.46
N GLN A 112 -10.88 10.05 -20.43
CA GLN A 112 -10.44 11.32 -19.87
C GLN A 112 -9.03 11.18 -19.24
N SER A 113 -8.20 12.22 -19.32
CA SER A 113 -6.94 12.23 -18.56
C SER A 113 -7.19 12.65 -17.12
N THR A 114 -6.46 12.04 -16.19
CA THR A 114 -6.47 12.44 -14.77
C THR A 114 -6.04 13.90 -14.59
N TYR A 115 -5.18 14.42 -15.47
CA TYR A 115 -4.75 15.82 -15.49
C TYR A 115 -5.85 16.82 -15.88
N ASP A 116 -6.92 16.36 -16.55
CA ASP A 116 -8.05 17.20 -16.93
C ASP A 116 -9.02 17.41 -15.76
N ILE A 117 -8.87 16.67 -14.66
CA ILE A 117 -9.76 16.71 -13.50
C ILE A 117 -9.34 17.87 -12.58
N PRO A 118 -10.18 18.90 -12.39
CA PRO A 118 -9.83 20.04 -11.54
C PRO A 118 -9.72 19.63 -10.06
N VAL A 119 -8.59 19.95 -9.43
CA VAL A 119 -8.43 19.77 -7.98
C VAL A 119 -9.28 20.81 -7.25
N GLN A 120 -10.32 20.35 -6.56
CA GLN A 120 -11.19 21.23 -5.77
C GLN A 120 -10.73 21.33 -4.32
N HIS A 121 -10.28 20.21 -3.75
CA HIS A 121 -9.88 20.07 -2.35
C HIS A 121 -8.62 19.22 -2.24
N VAL A 122 -7.80 19.52 -1.23
CA VAL A 122 -6.58 18.76 -0.93
C VAL A 122 -6.61 18.39 0.54
N PHE A 123 -6.64 17.09 0.81
CA PHE A 123 -6.50 16.51 2.15
C PHE A 123 -5.18 15.74 2.20
N ILE A 124 -4.39 15.97 3.24
CA ILE A 124 -3.11 15.30 3.46
C ILE A 124 -3.16 14.64 4.83
N GLY A 125 -2.73 13.38 4.93
CA GLY A 125 -2.78 12.61 6.17
C GLY A 125 -3.53 11.29 6.01
N SER A 126 -4.22 10.89 7.09
CA SER A 126 -4.80 9.55 7.38
C SER A 126 -3.84 8.61 8.12
N CYS A 127 -4.37 7.53 8.69
CA CYS A 127 -3.55 6.49 9.30
C CYS A 127 -2.64 5.78 8.29
N THR A 128 -2.97 5.83 7.00
CA THR A 128 -2.22 5.21 5.92
C THR A 128 -0.99 6.03 5.53
N ASN A 129 -1.07 7.36 5.50
CA ASN A 129 0.03 8.27 5.13
C ASN A 129 -0.01 9.60 5.91
N SER A 130 0.59 9.64 7.10
CA SER A 130 0.68 10.86 7.95
C SER A 130 1.99 10.97 8.72
N ARG A 131 3.00 10.19 8.35
CA ARG A 131 4.33 10.23 8.97
C ARG A 131 5.14 11.34 8.33
N LEU A 132 6.20 11.77 9.00
CA LEU A 132 7.04 12.86 8.51
C LEU A 132 7.76 12.52 7.19
N SER A 133 7.93 11.24 6.88
CA SER A 133 8.55 10.79 5.63
C SER A 133 7.56 10.70 4.45
N ASP A 134 6.25 10.71 4.72
CA ASP A 134 5.19 10.77 3.71
C ASP A 134 5.11 12.19 3.11
#